data_AF-A0A2A5E0Y9-F1
#
_entry.id   AF-A0A2A5E0Y9-F1
#
_cell.length_a   1.000
_cell.length_b   1.000
_cell.length_c   1.000
_cell.angle_alpha   90.00
_cell.angle_beta   90.00
_cell.angle_gamma   90.00
#
_symmetry.space_group_name_H-M   'P 1'
#
loop_
_entity.id
_entity.type
_entity.pdbx_description
1 polymer ?
#
loop_
_entity_poly.entity_id
_entity_poly.type
_entity_poly.pdbx_seq_one_letter_code
_entity_poly.pdbx_strand_id
1 'polypeptide(L)'
;MWYEEGLKFSCQQSGNCCRGEPGYIWVTDEDCANIAKKLEIEINDFLANCVYEVNGKKTLKEYENGDCIFYDEGCCVYEARPMQCRTWPFWESNLKDKDAWEIAAKSCPGMNQGDIFSKDKIENQKDKMPEL
;
A
#
# COMPACT_ATOMS: atom_id res chain seq x y z
N MET A 1 -15.61 11.02 -14.77
CA MET A 1 -15.37 10.86 -13.31
C MET A 1 -14.85 12.19 -12.77
N TRP A 2 -14.75 12.41 -11.45
CA TRP A 2 -14.31 13.73 -10.94
C TRP A 2 -12.81 14.01 -11.19
N TYR A 3 -12.02 12.95 -11.44
CA TYR A 3 -10.60 12.97 -11.80
C TYR A 3 -10.36 12.74 -13.30
N GLU A 4 -11.24 13.23 -14.17
CA GLU A 4 -11.12 13.03 -15.62
C GLU A 4 -9.77 13.55 -16.17
N GLU A 5 -9.27 14.66 -15.61
CA GLU A 5 -7.97 15.27 -15.95
C GLU A 5 -6.77 14.58 -15.26
N GLY A 6 -7.00 13.48 -14.53
CA GLY A 6 -6.01 12.80 -13.72
C GLY A 6 -5.77 13.44 -12.35
N LEU A 7 -4.86 12.85 -11.58
CA LEU A 7 -4.51 13.27 -10.23
C LEU A 7 -3.00 13.30 -10.06
N LYS A 8 -2.48 14.27 -9.32
CA LYS A 8 -1.05 14.36 -9.01
C LYS A 8 -0.70 13.48 -7.84
N PHE A 9 0.34 12.67 -8.00
CA PHE A 9 0.90 11.89 -6.90
C PHE A 9 2.40 11.63 -7.10
N SER A 10 3.17 11.77 -6.03
CA SER A 10 4.54 11.29 -5.96
C SER A 10 4.84 10.84 -4.54
N CYS A 11 5.10 9.55 -4.37
CA CYS A 11 5.41 8.98 -3.06
C CYS A 11 6.68 9.62 -2.49
N GLN A 12 6.55 10.34 -1.37
CA GLN A 12 7.67 10.98 -0.68
C GLN A 12 8.36 10.06 0.34
N GLN A 13 8.03 8.76 0.32
CA GLN A 13 8.48 7.78 1.31
C GLN A 13 8.30 8.23 2.77
N SER A 14 7.25 9.01 3.05
CA SER A 14 7.03 9.60 4.38
C SER A 14 6.74 8.57 5.47
N GLY A 15 6.41 7.34 5.10
CA GLY A 15 6.03 6.28 6.04
C GLY A 15 4.60 6.38 6.57
N ASN A 16 3.85 7.45 6.26
CA ASN A 16 2.51 7.67 6.82
C ASN A 16 1.50 6.58 6.45
N CYS A 17 1.65 5.90 5.32
CA CYS A 17 0.81 4.76 4.94
C CYS A 17 1.26 3.42 5.56
N CYS A 18 2.38 3.42 6.29
CA CYS A 18 2.97 2.23 6.92
C CYS A 18 2.99 2.32 8.45
N ARG A 19 2.40 3.38 9.04
CA ARG A 19 2.52 3.70 10.47
C ARG A 19 1.25 4.30 11.06
N GLY A 20 1.14 4.21 12.38
CA GLY A 20 0.32 5.13 13.20
C GLY A 20 -1.09 4.65 13.52
N GLU A 21 -1.66 3.73 12.75
CA GLU A 21 -2.93 3.07 13.09
C GLU A 21 -2.85 1.58 12.72
N PRO A 22 -3.20 0.66 13.65
CA PRO A 22 -3.28 -0.76 13.34
C PRO A 22 -4.26 -1.03 12.20
N GLY A 23 -3.89 -1.94 11.31
CA GLY A 23 -4.68 -2.26 10.13
C GLY A 23 -4.33 -3.61 9.53
N TYR A 24 -4.80 -3.81 8.30
CA TYR A 24 -4.46 -4.99 7.52
C TYR A 24 -3.76 -4.57 6.25
N ILE A 25 -2.57 -5.12 6.03
CA ILE A 25 -1.84 -5.04 4.78
C ILE A 25 -1.97 -6.42 4.14
N TRP A 26 -3.06 -6.58 3.39
CA TRP A 26 -3.36 -7.84 2.76
C TRP A 26 -2.33 -8.19 1.70
N VAL A 27 -1.97 -9.47 1.66
CA VAL A 27 -0.94 -10.00 0.76
C VAL A 27 -1.44 -11.26 0.08
N THR A 28 -1.15 -11.35 -1.22
CA THR A 28 -1.31 -12.58 -1.99
C THR A 28 -0.09 -13.49 -1.81
N ASP A 29 -0.17 -14.73 -2.29
CA ASP A 29 0.99 -15.63 -2.33
C ASP A 29 2.12 -15.06 -3.22
N GLU A 30 1.77 -14.34 -4.29
CA GLU A 30 2.73 -13.65 -5.15
C GLU A 30 3.41 -12.49 -4.41
N ASP A 31 2.67 -11.69 -3.65
CA ASP A 31 3.24 -10.64 -2.80
C ASP A 31 4.23 -11.24 -1.79
N CYS A 32 3.83 -12.33 -1.12
CA CYS A 32 4.69 -13.04 -0.16
C CYS A 32 5.99 -13.53 -0.82
N ALA A 33 5.90 -14.18 -1.98
CA ALA A 33 7.06 -14.67 -2.72
C ALA A 33 7.99 -13.53 -3.16
N ASN A 34 7.43 -12.42 -3.62
CA ASN A 34 8.20 -11.25 -4.05
C ASN A 34 8.94 -10.58 -2.88
N ILE A 35 8.29 -10.47 -1.72
CA ILE A 35 8.91 -9.88 -0.53
C ILE A 35 9.99 -10.81 0.02
N ALA A 36 9.72 -12.12 0.15
CA ALA A 36 10.72 -13.10 0.59
C ALA A 36 11.98 -13.07 -0.30
N LYS A 37 11.80 -13.03 -1.62
CA LYS A 37 12.89 -12.88 -2.59
C LYS A 37 13.67 -11.58 -2.39
N LYS A 38 13.00 -10.46 -2.12
CA LYS A 38 13.65 -9.16 -1.87
C LYS A 38 14.46 -9.15 -0.58
N LEU A 39 14.02 -9.91 0.42
CA LEU A 39 14.70 -10.07 1.71
C LEU A 39 15.79 -11.15 1.68
N GLU A 40 15.90 -11.90 0.58
CA GLU A 40 16.83 -13.03 0.44
C GLU A 40 16.65 -14.11 1.53
N ILE A 41 15.38 -14.37 1.90
CA ILE A 41 15.00 -15.42 2.86
C ILE A 41 14.09 -16.46 2.20
N GLU A 42 14.03 -17.65 2.81
CA GLU A 42 13.11 -18.70 2.38
C GLU A 42 11.66 -18.28 2.59
N ILE A 43 10.79 -18.68 1.65
CA ILE A 43 9.36 -18.32 1.71
C ILE A 43 8.70 -18.84 3.00
N ASN A 44 9.11 -20.00 3.50
CA ASN A 44 8.57 -20.55 4.75
C ASN A 44 8.96 -19.70 5.96
N ASP A 45 10.18 -19.18 5.99
CA ASP A 45 10.63 -18.28 7.06
C ASP A 45 9.89 -16.94 6.99
N PHE A 46 9.67 -16.41 5.78
CA PHE A 46 8.86 -15.22 5.58
C PHE A 46 7.43 -15.40 6.10
N LEU A 47 6.76 -16.49 5.70
CA LEU A 47 5.38 -16.76 6.11
C LEU A 47 5.25 -16.92 7.62
N ALA A 48 6.20 -17.59 8.27
CA ALA A 48 6.20 -17.78 9.72
C ALA A 48 6.45 -16.48 10.50
N ASN A 49 7.41 -15.67 10.03
CA ASN A 49 7.91 -14.53 10.79
C ASN A 49 7.20 -13.22 10.45
N CYS A 50 6.75 -13.02 9.21
CA CYS A 50 6.28 -11.73 8.71
C CYS A 50 4.78 -11.67 8.40
N VAL A 51 4.10 -12.81 8.32
CA VAL A 51 2.68 -12.91 7.93
C VAL A 51 1.86 -13.52 9.05
N TYR A 52 0.59 -13.15 9.14
CA TYR A 52 -0.41 -13.88 9.91
C TYR A 52 -1.72 -13.99 9.14
N GLU A 53 -2.55 -14.97 9.51
CA GLU A 53 -3.86 -15.18 8.90
C GLU A 53 -4.98 -14.67 9.80
N VAL A 54 -5.93 -13.96 9.21
CA VAL A 54 -7.13 -13.45 9.86
C VAL A 54 -8.28 -13.49 8.88
N ASN A 55 -9.43 -14.03 9.31
CA ASN A 55 -10.61 -14.21 8.46
C ASN A 55 -10.33 -14.96 7.13
N GLY A 56 -9.39 -15.91 7.15
CA GLY A 56 -9.00 -16.70 5.98
C GLY A 56 -8.11 -15.97 4.97
N LYS A 57 -7.57 -14.81 5.33
CA LYS A 57 -6.71 -13.98 4.46
C LYS A 57 -5.36 -13.72 5.13
N LYS A 58 -4.32 -13.59 4.32
CA LYS A 58 -2.95 -13.28 4.79
C LYS A 58 -2.74 -11.79 4.85
N THR A 59 -2.12 -11.33 5.93
CA THR A 59 -1.71 -9.93 6.11
C THR A 59 -0.31 -9.88 6.71
N LEU A 60 0.42 -8.81 6.41
CA LEU A 60 1.68 -8.53 7.08
C LEU A 60 1.45 -8.25 8.57
N LYS A 61 2.41 -8.66 9.40
CA LYS A 61 2.42 -8.30 10.82
C LYS A 61 2.69 -6.82 11.02
N GLU A 62 2.21 -6.32 12.15
CA GLU A 62 2.45 -4.97 12.64
C GLU A 62 3.11 -5.05 14.02
N TYR A 63 3.90 -4.04 14.37
CA TYR A 63 4.40 -3.83 15.73
C TYR A 63 3.26 -3.33 16.64
N GLU A 64 3.48 -3.33 17.96
CA GLU A 64 2.46 -2.92 18.94
C GLU A 64 1.97 -1.47 18.75
N ASN A 65 2.80 -0.62 18.14
CA ASN A 65 2.47 0.76 17.83
C ASN A 65 1.72 0.96 16.50
N GLY A 66 1.35 -0.14 15.81
CA GLY A 66 0.65 -0.12 14.52
C GLY A 66 1.57 0.14 13.32
N ASP A 67 2.89 0.11 13.50
CA ASP A 67 3.82 0.19 12.38
C ASP A 67 3.89 -1.16 11.65
N CYS A 68 3.91 -1.12 10.32
CA CYS A 68 4.19 -2.31 9.50
C CYS A 68 5.56 -2.92 9.88
N ILE A 69 5.67 -4.24 9.90
CA ILE A 69 6.92 -4.97 10.19
C ILE A 69 8.10 -4.59 9.27
N PHE A 70 7.84 -4.00 8.09
CA PHE A 70 8.86 -3.54 7.15
C PHE A 70 9.11 -2.04 7.19
N TYR A 71 8.62 -1.36 8.23
CA TYR A 71 8.95 0.04 8.47
C TYR A 71 10.25 0.17 9.25
N ASP A 72 11.24 0.84 8.65
CA ASP A 72 12.52 1.24 9.25
C ASP A 72 12.99 2.55 8.58
N GLU A 73 12.70 3.69 9.22
CA GLU A 73 12.87 5.06 8.66
C GLU A 73 12.32 5.23 7.22
N GLY A 74 11.39 4.37 6.82
CA GLY A 74 10.97 4.15 5.43
C GLY A 74 10.52 2.70 5.23
N CYS A 75 10.02 2.35 4.04
CA CYS A 75 9.65 0.96 3.74
C CYS A 75 10.88 0.21 3.23
N CYS A 76 11.44 -0.72 4.01
CA CYS A 76 12.66 -1.44 3.63
C CYS A 76 12.45 -2.40 2.45
N VAL A 77 11.19 -2.74 2.13
CA VAL A 77 10.79 -3.57 0.99
C VAL A 77 10.14 -2.75 -0.14
N TYR A 78 10.46 -1.46 -0.28
CA TYR A 78 9.78 -0.51 -1.18
C TYR A 78 9.53 -1.04 -2.61
N GLU A 79 10.52 -1.68 -3.22
CA GLU A 79 10.42 -2.24 -4.58
C GLU A 79 9.52 -3.50 -4.65
N ALA A 80 9.44 -4.25 -3.55
CA ALA A 80 8.64 -5.46 -3.42
C ALA A 80 7.32 -5.23 -2.68
N ARG A 81 6.91 -3.96 -2.48
CA ARG A 81 5.67 -3.62 -1.78
C ARG A 81 4.48 -4.43 -2.29
N PRO A 82 3.60 -4.90 -1.40
CA PRO A 82 2.42 -5.62 -1.82
C PRO A 82 1.49 -4.74 -2.64
N MET A 83 0.60 -5.35 -3.42
CA MET A 83 -0.30 -4.63 -4.32
C MET A 83 -1.10 -3.52 -3.62
N GLN A 84 -1.63 -3.77 -2.41
CA GLN A 84 -2.32 -2.76 -1.61
C GLN A 84 -1.45 -1.52 -1.35
N CYS A 85 -0.17 -1.69 -1.02
CA CYS A 85 0.76 -0.58 -0.77
C CYS A 85 1.20 0.13 -2.06
N ARG A 86 1.23 -0.58 -3.21
CA ARG A 86 1.59 0.00 -4.52
C ARG A 86 0.47 0.85 -5.11
N THR A 87 -0.79 0.52 -4.82
CA THR A 87 -1.96 1.22 -5.37
C THR A 87 -2.36 2.44 -4.55
N TRP A 88 -1.80 2.66 -3.37
CA TRP A 88 -1.95 3.94 -2.65
C TRP A 88 -1.46 5.11 -3.51
N PRO A 89 -2.21 6.22 -3.65
CA PRO A 89 -3.44 6.59 -2.93
C PRO A 89 -4.74 6.29 -3.72
N PHE A 90 -4.67 5.56 -4.84
CA PHE A 90 -5.78 5.35 -5.78
C PHE A 90 -6.75 4.23 -5.36
N TRP A 91 -6.92 4.04 -4.06
CA TRP A 91 -7.95 3.14 -3.54
C TRP A 91 -9.34 3.71 -3.79
N GLU A 92 -10.34 2.83 -3.95
CA GLU A 92 -11.71 3.24 -4.22
C GLU A 92 -12.26 4.21 -3.15
N SER A 93 -11.89 4.01 -1.89
CA SER A 93 -12.25 4.89 -0.78
C SER A 93 -11.81 6.33 -1.00
N ASN A 94 -10.61 6.52 -1.56
CA ASN A 94 -10.02 7.84 -1.79
C ASN A 94 -10.51 8.45 -3.10
N LEU A 95 -10.84 7.61 -4.09
CA LEU A 95 -11.35 8.03 -5.40
C LEU A 95 -12.87 8.27 -5.43
N LYS A 96 -13.58 8.03 -4.32
CA LYS A 96 -15.04 8.20 -4.21
C LYS A 96 -15.51 9.58 -4.69
N ASP A 97 -14.89 10.63 -4.17
CA ASP A 97 -15.18 12.03 -4.50
C ASP A 97 -13.96 12.92 -4.14
N LYS A 98 -14.03 14.21 -4.49
CA LYS A 98 -12.97 15.18 -4.21
C LYS A 98 -12.69 15.32 -2.70
N ASP A 99 -13.73 15.25 -1.88
CA ASP A 99 -13.59 15.44 -0.44
C ASP A 99 -12.84 14.27 0.20
N ALA A 100 -13.12 13.03 -0.23
CA ALA A 100 -12.40 11.84 0.20
C ALA A 100 -10.91 11.90 -0.15
N TRP A 101 -10.58 12.37 -1.37
CA TRP A 101 -9.19 12.58 -1.79
C TRP A 101 -8.49 13.62 -0.93
N GLU A 102 -9.12 14.78 -0.69
CA GLU A 102 -8.55 15.85 0.14
C GLU A 102 -8.43 15.43 1.62
N ILE A 103 -9.31 14.57 2.12
CA ILE A 103 -9.17 13.98 3.46
C ILE A 103 -7.93 13.08 3.51
N ALA A 104 -7.76 12.16 2.56
CA ALA A 104 -6.58 11.30 2.49
C ALA A 104 -5.28 12.09 2.27
N ALA A 105 -5.33 13.19 1.52
CA ALA A 105 -4.18 14.06 1.30
C ALA A 105 -3.64 14.69 2.59
N LYS A 106 -4.47 14.86 3.63
CA LYS A 106 -4.01 15.36 4.95
C LYS A 106 -3.00 14.44 5.62
N SER A 107 -3.06 13.13 5.36
CA SER A 107 -2.11 12.15 5.91
C SER A 107 -1.02 11.76 4.92
N CYS A 108 -1.05 12.23 3.66
CA CYS A 108 -0.06 11.85 2.65
C CYS A 108 0.56 13.09 1.96
N PRO A 109 1.83 13.45 2.28
CA PRO A 109 2.49 14.60 1.64
C PRO A 109 2.79 14.37 0.15
N GLY A 110 2.63 13.14 -0.35
CA GLY A 110 2.79 12.82 -1.77
C GLY A 110 1.55 13.08 -2.62
N MET A 111 0.38 13.18 -2.01
CA MET A 111 -0.86 13.52 -2.72
C MET A 111 -0.83 14.98 -3.16
N ASN A 112 -1.35 15.25 -4.35
CA ASN A 112 -1.32 16.57 -5.01
C ASN A 112 0.09 17.06 -5.37
N GLN A 113 1.12 16.20 -5.31
CA GLN A 113 2.51 16.51 -5.66
C GLN A 113 3.00 15.71 -6.86
N GLY A 114 4.04 16.21 -7.54
CA GLY A 114 4.72 15.51 -8.63
C GLY A 114 3.87 15.31 -9.89
N ASP A 115 4.03 14.15 -10.52
CA ASP A 115 3.49 13.84 -11.85
C ASP A 115 1.99 13.58 -11.83
N ILE A 116 1.34 13.86 -12.97
CA ILE A 116 -0.07 13.54 -13.18
C ILE A 116 -0.19 12.07 -13.57
N PHE A 117 -1.00 11.34 -12.82
CA PHE A 117 -1.51 10.03 -13.18
C PHE A 117 -2.78 10.23 -14.00
N SER A 118 -2.76 9.79 -15.26
CA SER A 118 -3.95 9.84 -16.12
C SER A 118 -5.06 8.97 -15.55
N LYS A 119 -6.31 9.27 -15.92
CA LYS A 119 -7.47 8.44 -15.58
C LYS A 119 -7.24 6.96 -15.91
N ASP A 120 -6.75 6.65 -17.11
CA ASP A 120 -6.48 5.26 -17.51
C ASP A 120 -5.44 4.58 -16.59
N LYS A 121 -4.42 5.32 -16.15
CA LYS A 121 -3.41 4.79 -15.21
C LYS A 121 -4.01 4.56 -13.82
N ILE A 122 -4.90 5.45 -13.38
CA ILE A 122 -5.61 5.36 -12.09
C ILE A 122 -6.53 4.13 -12.11
N GLU A 123 -7.37 3.97 -13.12
CA GLU A 123 -8.27 2.81 -13.24
C GLU A 123 -7.47 1.50 -13.32
N ASN A 124 -6.40 1.45 -14.13
CA ASN A 124 -5.53 0.27 -14.22
C ASN A 124 -4.84 -0.08 -12.88
N GLN A 125 -4.68 0.85 -11.94
CA GLN A 125 -4.13 0.55 -10.61
C GLN A 125 -5.21 0.12 -9.64
N LYS A 126 -6.37 0.76 -9.68
CA LYS A 126 -7.55 0.40 -8.90
C LYS A 126 -7.96 -1.06 -9.14
N ASP A 127 -8.00 -1.48 -10.40
CA ASP A 127 -8.39 -2.84 -10.79
C ASP A 127 -7.41 -3.94 -10.35
N LYS A 128 -6.21 -3.55 -9.90
CA LYS A 128 -5.19 -4.48 -9.42
C LYS A 128 -5.30 -4.80 -7.94
N MET A 129 -6.18 -4.15 -7.20
CA MET A 129 -6.41 -4.50 -5.82
C MET A 129 -7.21 -5.81 -5.81
N PRO A 130 -6.63 -6.93 -5.36
CA PRO A 130 -7.34 -8.20 -5.40
C PRO A 130 -8.60 -8.12 -4.53
N GLU A 131 -9.69 -8.74 -5.00
CA GLU A 131 -10.82 -9.10 -4.14
C GLU A 131 -10.31 -10.14 -3.14
N LEU A 132 -9.77 -9.64 -2.04
CA LEU A 132 -9.31 -10.44 -0.92
C LEU A 132 -10.52 -10.83 -0.09
#